data_AF-A0A9W8F5V3-F1
#
_entry.id   AF-A0A9W8F5V3-F1
#
_cell.length_a   1.000
_cell.length_b   1.000
_cell.length_c   1.000
_cell.angle_alpha   90.00
_cell.angle_beta   90.00
_cell.angle_gamma   90.00
#
_symmetry.space_group_name_H-M   'P 1'
#
loop_
_entity.id
_entity.type
_entity.pdbx_description
1 polymer ?
#
loop_
_entity_poly.entity_id
_entity_poly.type
_entity_poly.pdbx_seq_one_letter_code
_entity_poly.pdbx_strand_id
1 'polypeptide(L)'
;MLNLLFIGLAVYHIKQLQALYALPSFSAKTAVYWVKLALASAIGFAATRLHYYKQTRARKLSDILLLYWLTTIIVSLVVLRTDFGAKHSPLATYPAVRATRYAMLLSTIALFCAELWPRKSAEYVLPEDGDSDVVSVSRFGIRAPVEDANIFSQLTFSWMSPLLRLGQRKQISEDDLWEAPSNIAPANITETFDANWQYEVDH
;
A
#
# COMPACT_ATOMS: atom_id res chain seq x y z
N MET A 1 -14.91 -7.15 3.72
CA MET A 1 -15.10 -5.76 3.23
C MET A 1 -14.03 -5.27 2.25
N LEU A 2 -12.74 -5.58 2.44
CA LEU A 2 -11.64 -5.11 1.58
C LEU A 2 -11.78 -5.50 0.09
N ASN A 3 -12.24 -6.72 -0.20
CA ASN A 3 -12.44 -7.21 -1.58
C ASN A 3 -13.50 -6.42 -2.36
N LEU A 4 -14.54 -5.90 -1.69
CA LEU A 4 -15.62 -5.15 -2.34
C LEU A 4 -15.17 -3.75 -2.76
N LEU A 5 -14.30 -3.11 -1.98
CA LEU A 5 -13.70 -1.81 -2.33
C LEU A 5 -12.77 -1.93 -3.54
N PHE A 6 -12.01 -3.02 -3.63
CA PHE A 6 -11.14 -3.31 -4.77
C PHE A 6 -11.92 -3.52 -6.06
N ILE A 7 -12.96 -4.36 -5.99
CA ILE A 7 -13.85 -4.61 -7.11
C ILE A 7 -14.57 -3.30 -7.50
N GLY A 8 -14.99 -2.50 -6.52
CA GLY A 8 -15.61 -1.19 -6.75
C GLY A 8 -14.70 -0.20 -7.48
N LEU A 9 -13.44 -0.08 -7.07
CA LEU A 9 -12.45 0.79 -7.73
C LEU A 9 -12.10 0.29 -9.14
N ALA A 10 -11.90 -1.01 -9.32
CA ALA A 10 -11.65 -1.60 -10.63
C ALA A 10 -12.84 -1.40 -11.58
N VAL A 11 -14.07 -1.63 -11.11
CA VAL A 11 -15.31 -1.40 -11.87
C VAL A 11 -15.47 0.09 -12.18
N TYR A 12 -15.15 0.98 -11.24
CA TYR A 12 -15.18 2.43 -11.48
C TYR A 12 -14.22 2.83 -12.60
N HIS A 13 -12.97 2.35 -12.57
CA HIS A 13 -11.99 2.62 -13.63
C HIS A 13 -12.44 2.06 -15.00
N ILE A 14 -13.01 0.85 -15.04
CA ILE A 14 -13.54 0.24 -16.26
C ILE A 14 -14.74 1.03 -16.81
N LYS A 15 -15.70 1.42 -15.96
CA LYS A 15 -16.83 2.28 -16.32
C LYS A 15 -16.35 3.63 -16.86
N GLN A 16 -15.30 4.20 -16.28
CA GLN A 16 -14.70 5.46 -16.72
C GLN A 16 -13.99 5.35 -18.08
N LEU A 17 -13.48 4.17 -18.44
CA LEU A 17 -12.91 3.87 -19.75
C LEU A 17 -14.01 3.66 -20.80
N GLN A 18 -15.08 2.95 -20.43
CA GLN A 18 -16.27 2.77 -21.27
C GLN A 18 -16.95 4.11 -21.58
N ALA A 19 -17.10 4.99 -20.58
CA ALA A 19 -17.67 6.33 -20.76
C ALA A 19 -16.82 7.23 -21.67
N LEU A 20 -15.49 7.11 -21.63
CA LEU A 20 -14.59 7.84 -22.51
C LEU A 20 -14.71 7.37 -23.98
N TYR A 21 -14.94 6.07 -24.19
CA TYR A 21 -15.07 5.48 -25.52
C TYR A 21 -16.44 5.75 -26.15
N ALA A 22 -17.50 5.88 -25.34
CA ALA A 22 -18.88 6.12 -25.77
C ALA A 22 -19.16 7.56 -26.25
N LEU A 23 -18.25 8.52 -26.01
CA LEU A 23 -18.43 9.90 -26.45
C LEU A 23 -18.25 10.03 -27.99
N PRO A 24 -19.18 10.69 -28.70
CA PRO A 24 -19.12 10.77 -30.17
C PRO A 24 -18.08 11.80 -30.69
N SER A 25 -17.77 12.86 -29.92
CA SER A 25 -16.92 13.96 -30.39
C SER A 25 -15.47 13.85 -29.88
N PHE A 26 -14.50 14.17 -30.74
CA PHE A 26 -13.08 14.19 -30.40
C PHE A 26 -12.76 15.19 -29.28
N SER A 27 -13.39 16.38 -29.33
CA SER A 27 -13.23 17.43 -28.31
C SER A 27 -13.68 16.98 -26.92
N ALA A 28 -14.77 16.21 -26.82
CA ALA A 28 -15.21 15.68 -25.53
C ALA A 28 -14.21 14.65 -24.97
N LYS A 29 -13.61 13.80 -25.82
CA LYS A 29 -12.61 12.81 -25.38
C LYS A 29 -11.34 13.46 -24.87
N THR A 30 -10.85 14.52 -25.52
CA THR A 30 -9.67 15.26 -25.08
C THR A 30 -9.95 16.05 -23.79
N ALA A 31 -11.11 16.71 -23.69
CA ALA A 31 -11.50 17.42 -22.47
C ALA A 31 -11.56 16.49 -21.25
N VAL A 32 -12.21 15.33 -21.37
CA VAL A 32 -12.27 14.35 -20.28
C VAL A 32 -10.87 13.83 -19.92
N TYR A 33 -9.99 13.62 -20.91
CA TYR A 33 -8.60 13.21 -20.64
C TYR A 33 -7.84 14.26 -19.82
N TRP A 34 -7.90 15.53 -20.19
CA TRP A 34 -7.23 16.62 -19.47
C TRP A 34 -7.79 16.82 -18.06
N VAL A 35 -9.10 16.70 -17.89
CA VAL A 35 -9.74 16.72 -16.56
C VAL A 35 -9.24 15.56 -15.70
N LYS A 36 -9.15 14.35 -16.25
CA LYS A 36 -8.59 13.19 -15.54
C LYS A 36 -7.13 13.41 -15.15
N LEU A 37 -6.32 13.97 -16.06
CA LEU A 37 -4.92 14.27 -15.79
C LEU A 37 -4.78 15.29 -14.66
N ALA A 38 -5.57 16.36 -14.70
CA ALA A 38 -5.59 17.37 -13.64
C ALA A 38 -5.99 16.75 -12.28
N LEU A 39 -7.06 15.95 -12.25
CA LEU A 39 -7.50 15.27 -11.03
C LEU A 39 -6.43 14.33 -10.48
N ALA A 40 -5.78 13.53 -11.33
CA ALA A 40 -4.73 12.62 -10.91
C ALA A 40 -3.50 13.36 -10.36
N SER A 41 -3.12 14.48 -10.97
CA SER A 41 -2.03 15.32 -10.46
C SER A 41 -2.36 15.92 -9.08
N ALA A 42 -3.61 16.35 -8.86
CA ALA A 42 -4.08 16.84 -7.56
C ALA A 42 -4.02 15.74 -6.48
N ILE A 43 -4.46 14.52 -6.81
CA ILE A 43 -4.35 13.35 -5.92
C ILE A 43 -2.89 13.04 -5.60
N GLY A 44 -2.01 13.04 -6.62
CA GLY A 44 -0.58 12.85 -6.43
C GLY A 44 0.04 13.88 -5.50
N PHE A 45 -0.32 15.17 -5.65
CA PHE A 45 0.14 16.24 -4.77
C PHE A 45 -0.39 16.12 -3.33
N ALA A 46 -1.67 15.77 -3.17
CA ALA A 46 -2.23 15.50 -1.85
C ALA A 46 -1.53 14.30 -1.19
N ALA A 47 -1.23 13.26 -1.97
CA ALA A 47 -0.54 12.08 -1.49
C ALA A 47 0.92 12.35 -1.09
N THR A 48 1.68 13.18 -1.82
CA THR A 48 3.03 13.56 -1.39
C THR A 48 3.03 14.39 -0.12
N ARG A 49 2.06 15.30 0.04
CA ARG A 49 1.83 16.04 1.29
C ARG A 49 1.46 15.12 2.44
N LEU A 50 0.58 14.17 2.17
CA LEU A 50 0.18 13.16 3.15
C LEU A 50 1.36 12.25 3.50
N HIS A 51 2.18 11.85 2.52
CA HIS A 51 3.41 11.08 2.73
C HIS A 51 4.38 11.86 3.63
N TYR A 52 4.62 13.14 3.36
CA TYR A 52 5.46 13.99 4.21
C TYR A 52 4.93 14.08 5.66
N TYR A 53 3.62 14.27 5.83
CA TYR A 53 3.00 14.31 7.14
C TYR A 53 3.04 12.95 7.86
N LYS A 54 2.78 11.86 7.14
CA LYS A 54 2.85 10.50 7.65
C LYS A 54 4.28 10.11 8.01
N GLN A 55 5.26 10.48 7.20
CA GLN A 55 6.66 10.20 7.45
C GLN A 55 7.17 10.83 8.75
N THR A 56 6.61 12.00 9.12
CA THR A 56 6.97 12.68 10.36
C THR A 56 6.19 12.17 11.58
N ARG A 57 4.93 11.73 11.43
CA ARG A 57 4.04 11.44 12.58
C ARG A 57 3.41 10.05 12.63
N ALA A 58 3.14 9.40 11.50
CA ALA A 58 2.45 8.12 11.47
C ALA A 58 3.44 6.94 11.54
N ARG A 59 3.13 5.93 12.36
CA ARG A 59 3.91 4.69 12.50
C ARG A 59 3.61 3.67 11.38
N LYS A 60 2.36 3.60 10.93
CA LYS A 60 1.94 2.64 9.90
C LYS A 60 1.71 3.35 8.56
N LEU A 61 2.22 2.76 7.49
CA LEU A 61 1.81 3.11 6.14
C LEU A 61 0.36 2.66 5.93
N SER A 62 -0.39 3.42 5.14
CA SER A 62 -1.77 3.04 4.84
C SER A 62 -1.78 1.98 3.76
N ASP A 63 -2.06 0.73 4.14
CA ASP A 63 -2.12 -0.41 3.20
C ASP A 63 -3.07 -0.14 2.02
N ILE A 64 -4.17 0.58 2.28
CA ILE A 64 -5.17 0.96 1.27
C ILE A 64 -4.56 1.87 0.21
N LEU A 65 -3.74 2.85 0.62
CA LEU A 65 -3.10 3.78 -0.30
C LEU A 65 -2.08 3.06 -1.21
N LEU A 66 -1.32 2.13 -0.62
CA LEU A 66 -0.34 1.33 -1.33
C LEU A 66 -0.99 0.43 -2.40
N LEU A 67 -2.11 -0.19 -2.03
CA LEU A 67 -2.92 -0.99 -2.94
C LEU A 67 -3.58 -0.15 -4.05
N TYR A 68 -4.00 1.07 -3.74
CA TYR A 68 -4.51 2.02 -4.75
C TYR A 68 -3.44 2.33 -5.81
N TRP A 69 -2.22 2.62 -5.38
CA TRP A 69 -1.11 2.87 -6.30
C TRP A 69 -0.81 1.66 -7.19
N LEU A 70 -0.74 0.46 -6.59
CA LEU A 70 -0.55 -0.79 -7.35
C LEU A 70 -1.64 -0.97 -8.42
N THR A 71 -2.91 -0.80 -8.05
CA THR A 71 -4.04 -0.94 -8.97
C THR A 71 -3.96 0.08 -10.11
N THR A 72 -3.59 1.33 -9.79
CA THR A 72 -3.42 2.40 -10.78
C THR A 72 -2.29 2.11 -11.76
N ILE A 73 -1.19 1.51 -11.31
CA ILE A 73 -0.08 1.06 -12.18
C ILE A 73 -0.55 -0.03 -13.13
N ILE A 74 -1.28 -1.04 -12.63
CA ILE A 74 -1.80 -2.14 -13.45
C ILE A 74 -2.75 -1.61 -14.53
N VAL A 75 -3.71 -0.75 -14.16
CA VAL A 75 -4.66 -0.16 -15.12
C VAL A 75 -3.93 0.70 -16.16
N SER A 76 -2.98 1.54 -15.73
CA SER A 76 -2.17 2.36 -16.62
C SER A 76 -1.36 1.51 -17.62
N LEU A 77 -0.81 0.38 -17.17
CA LEU A 77 -0.09 -0.57 -18.01
C LEU A 77 -1.01 -1.21 -19.05
N VAL A 78 -2.22 -1.63 -18.65
CA VAL A 78 -3.22 -2.23 -19.55
C VAL A 78 -3.67 -1.22 -20.62
N VAL A 79 -3.95 0.01 -20.23
CA VAL A 79 -4.32 1.09 -21.17
C VAL A 79 -3.19 1.34 -22.16
N LEU A 80 -1.96 1.44 -21.67
CA LEU A 80 -0.78 1.66 -22.52
C LEU A 80 -0.57 0.51 -23.51
N ARG A 81 -0.66 -0.74 -23.04
CA ARG A 81 -0.57 -1.94 -23.89
C ARG A 81 -1.66 -1.96 -24.95
N THR A 82 -2.86 -1.51 -24.59
CA THR A 82 -4.00 -1.42 -25.52
C THR A 82 -3.75 -0.35 -26.59
N ASP A 83 -3.20 0.81 -26.23
CA ASP A 83 -2.84 1.87 -27.18
C ASP A 83 -1.78 1.43 -28.20
N PHE A 84 -0.82 0.58 -27.78
CA PHE A 84 0.20 0.03 -28.68
C PHE A 84 -0.38 -0.90 -29.77
N GLY A 85 -1.38 -1.72 -29.42
CA GLY A 85 -2.02 -2.64 -30.36
C GLY A 85 -3.12 -1.98 -31.21
N ALA A 86 -3.76 -0.93 -30.69
CA ALA A 86 -4.89 -0.28 -31.34
C ALA A 86 -4.45 0.74 -32.40
N LYS A 87 -4.25 0.25 -33.64
CA LYS A 87 -3.87 1.04 -34.82
C LYS A 87 -4.87 2.17 -35.19
N HIS A 88 -6.05 2.24 -34.55
CA HIS A 88 -7.17 3.13 -34.91
C HIS A 88 -7.74 3.94 -33.73
N SER A 89 -7.09 4.01 -32.57
CA SER A 89 -7.62 4.85 -31.49
C SER A 89 -7.26 6.33 -31.73
N PRO A 90 -8.25 7.26 -31.82
CA PRO A 90 -8.02 8.63 -32.26
C PRO A 90 -7.15 9.46 -31.29
N LEU A 91 -7.06 9.06 -30.01
CA LEU A 91 -6.18 9.72 -29.03
C LEU A 91 -4.76 9.16 -29.01
N ALA A 92 -4.55 7.88 -29.34
CA ALA A 92 -3.20 7.30 -29.34
C ALA A 92 -2.37 7.74 -30.55
N THR A 93 -3.01 8.23 -31.62
CA THR A 93 -2.32 8.78 -32.80
C THR A 93 -1.39 9.94 -32.44
N TYR A 94 -1.72 10.71 -31.40
CA TYR A 94 -0.92 11.87 -31.00
C TYR A 94 0.22 11.48 -30.05
N PRO A 95 1.49 11.68 -30.44
CA PRO A 95 2.63 11.30 -29.60
C PRO A 95 2.68 12.08 -28.28
N ALA A 96 2.17 13.32 -28.25
CA ALA A 96 2.08 14.14 -27.04
C ALA A 96 1.17 13.52 -25.97
N VAL A 97 -0.01 13.02 -26.35
CA VAL A 97 -0.93 12.35 -25.41
C VAL A 97 -0.28 11.08 -24.87
N ARG A 98 0.39 10.31 -25.74
CA ARG A 98 1.12 9.11 -25.35
C ARG A 98 2.24 9.41 -24.35
N ALA A 99 3.05 10.44 -24.63
CA ALA A 99 4.12 10.90 -23.73
C ALA A 99 3.59 11.30 -22.35
N THR A 100 2.45 11.99 -22.27
CA THR A 100 1.84 12.35 -20.99
C THR A 100 1.35 11.12 -20.19
N ARG A 101 0.87 10.06 -20.87
CA ARG A 101 0.52 8.79 -20.20
C ARG A 101 1.74 8.08 -19.62
N TYR A 102 2.86 8.07 -20.35
CA TYR A 102 4.13 7.54 -19.83
C TYR A 102 4.64 8.33 -18.63
N ALA A 103 4.61 9.66 -18.70
CA ALA A 103 5.04 10.52 -17.60
C ALA A 103 4.20 10.28 -16.34
N MET A 104 2.89 10.08 -16.49
CA MET A 104 1.99 9.75 -15.39
C MET A 104 2.26 8.34 -14.81
N LEU A 105 2.53 7.35 -15.67
CA LEU A 105 2.93 6.02 -15.20
C LEU A 105 4.25 6.09 -14.42
N LEU A 106 5.25 6.81 -14.94
CA LEU A 106 6.54 6.96 -14.27
C LEU A 106 6.40 7.68 -12.93
N SER A 107 5.60 8.75 -12.86
CA SER A 107 5.38 9.48 -11.60
C SER A 107 4.65 8.63 -10.57
N THR A 108 3.63 7.85 -10.97
CA THR A 108 2.92 6.94 -10.05
C THR A 108 3.81 5.80 -9.57
N ILE A 109 4.67 5.23 -10.43
CA ILE A 109 5.68 4.25 -10.02
C ILE A 109 6.66 4.88 -9.04
N ALA A 110 7.14 6.10 -9.29
CA ALA A 110 8.04 6.80 -8.37
C ALA A 110 7.39 7.03 -7.00
N LEU A 111 6.12 7.44 -6.97
CA LEU A 111 5.35 7.60 -5.73
C LEU A 111 5.14 6.26 -5.01
N PHE A 112 4.84 5.19 -5.76
CA PHE A 112 4.74 3.84 -5.20
C PHE A 112 6.07 3.41 -4.57
N CYS A 113 7.19 3.53 -5.29
CA CYS A 113 8.51 3.21 -4.75
C CYS A 113 8.90 4.08 -3.55
N ALA A 114 8.54 5.37 -3.55
CA ALA A 114 8.76 6.26 -2.42
C ALA A 114 7.92 5.86 -1.20
N GLU A 115 6.68 5.41 -1.41
CA GLU A 115 5.83 4.86 -0.35
C GLU A 115 6.34 3.48 0.13
N LEU A 116 6.94 2.66 -0.76
CA LEU A 116 7.59 1.41 -0.36
C LEU A 116 8.89 1.61 0.41
N TRP A 117 9.52 2.79 0.28
CA TRP A 117 10.83 3.02 0.87
C TRP A 117 10.74 2.87 2.39
N PRO A 118 11.41 1.87 2.97
CA PRO A 118 11.31 1.62 4.40
C PRO A 118 11.79 2.86 5.16
N ARG A 119 10.99 3.34 6.12
CA ARG A 119 11.45 4.38 7.05
C ARG A 119 12.62 3.80 7.85
N LYS A 120 13.71 4.57 8.01
CA LYS A 120 14.91 4.14 8.76
C LYS A 120 14.62 3.73 10.22
N SER A 121 13.50 4.16 10.80
CA SER A 121 13.07 3.77 12.15
C SER A 121 12.24 2.47 12.19
N ALA A 122 12.06 1.80 11.03
CA ALA A 122 11.65 0.40 10.94
C ALA A 122 12.89 -0.49 10.74
N GLU A 123 14.07 -0.02 11.17
CA GLU A 123 15.08 -0.93 11.65
C GLU A 123 14.45 -1.60 12.86
N TYR A 124 13.94 -2.81 12.62
CA TYR A 124 13.29 -3.65 13.60
C TYR A 124 14.28 -3.94 14.71
N VAL A 125 14.30 -3.04 15.69
CA VAL A 125 15.26 -3.04 16.79
C VAL A 125 15.04 -4.34 17.55
N LEU A 126 16.11 -5.13 17.64
CA LEU A 126 16.13 -6.31 18.48
C LEU A 126 16.22 -5.84 19.94
N PRO A 127 15.64 -6.58 20.90
CA PRO A 127 15.65 -6.18 22.30
C PRO A 127 17.03 -5.87 22.89
N GLU A 128 18.09 -6.50 22.37
CA GLU A 128 19.48 -6.39 22.86
C GLU A 128 20.20 -5.08 22.42
N ASP A 129 19.80 -4.41 21.33
CA ASP A 129 20.47 -3.21 20.78
C ASP A 129 20.06 -1.89 21.51
N GLY A 130 19.77 -1.98 22.81
CA GLY A 130 19.19 -0.93 23.64
C GLY A 130 20.11 0.27 23.92
N ASP A 131 20.24 1.18 22.95
CA ASP A 131 20.76 2.54 23.13
C ASP A 131 19.93 3.61 22.36
N SER A 132 18.76 3.23 21.84
CA SER A 132 17.92 4.15 21.06
C SER A 132 16.72 4.67 21.87
N ASP A 133 16.73 5.97 22.17
CA ASP A 133 15.69 6.77 22.88
C ASP A 133 14.28 6.77 22.21
N VAL A 134 14.03 5.83 21.30
CA VAL A 134 12.78 5.71 20.54
C VAL A 134 12.14 4.35 20.79
N VAL A 135 12.34 3.77 21.98
CA VAL A 135 11.69 2.52 22.36
C VAL A 135 10.20 2.79 22.54
N SER A 136 9.39 2.21 21.66
CA SER A 136 7.96 2.04 21.91
C SER A 136 7.77 0.99 23.00
N VAL A 137 8.15 1.32 24.24
CA VAL A 137 7.84 0.52 25.42
C VAL A 137 6.33 0.55 25.56
N SER A 138 5.66 -0.47 25.01
CA SER A 138 4.35 -0.84 25.52
C SER A 138 4.55 -1.22 26.97
N ARG A 139 3.54 -1.03 27.83
CA ARG A 139 3.57 -1.47 29.25
C ARG A 139 3.85 -2.98 29.41
N PHE A 140 3.87 -3.72 28.30
CA PHE A 140 4.07 -5.15 28.19
C PHE A 140 5.39 -5.57 27.52
N GLY A 141 6.14 -4.68 26.84
CA GLY A 141 7.41 -5.00 26.16
C GLY A 141 7.51 -4.47 24.71
N ILE A 142 8.46 -5.01 23.93
CA ILE A 142 8.72 -4.57 22.53
C ILE A 142 7.68 -5.21 21.61
N ARG A 143 6.86 -4.36 20.99
CA ARG A 143 5.80 -4.77 20.05
C ARG A 143 6.36 -5.57 18.88
N ALA A 144 5.63 -6.61 18.47
CA ALA A 144 6.02 -7.43 17.34
C ALA A 144 6.09 -6.59 16.04
N PRO A 145 7.20 -6.66 15.29
CA PRO A 145 7.42 -5.86 14.09
C PRO A 145 6.41 -6.14 12.97
N VAL A 146 5.80 -7.32 13.00
CA VAL A 146 4.75 -7.74 12.06
C VAL A 146 3.49 -6.87 12.18
N GLU A 147 3.19 -6.33 13.37
CA GLU A 147 2.02 -5.45 13.56
C GLU A 147 2.19 -4.11 12.86
N ASP A 148 3.41 -3.59 12.80
CA ASP A 148 3.75 -2.30 12.18
C ASP A 148 4.18 -2.45 10.71
N ALA A 149 4.43 -3.67 10.25
CA ALA A 149 4.77 -3.97 8.87
C ALA A 149 3.59 -3.69 7.92
N ASN A 150 3.89 -3.07 6.78
CA ASN A 150 2.91 -2.88 5.71
C ASN A 150 2.53 -4.22 5.05
N ILE A 151 1.42 -4.27 4.32
CA ILE A 151 0.94 -5.50 3.67
C ILE A 151 1.97 -6.18 2.76
N PHE A 152 2.81 -5.42 2.04
CA PHE A 152 3.86 -6.01 1.19
C PHE A 152 5.06 -6.50 2.00
N SER A 153 5.38 -5.84 3.11
CA SER A 153 6.41 -6.27 4.06
C SER A 153 5.99 -7.54 4.78
N GLN A 154 4.70 -7.66 5.13
CA GLN A 154 4.12 -8.90 5.63
C GLN A 154 4.18 -10.01 4.57
N LEU A 155 3.81 -9.73 3.32
CA LEU A 155 3.85 -10.72 2.23
C LEU A 155 5.27 -11.16 1.85
N THR A 156 6.24 -10.25 1.88
CA THR A 156 7.65 -10.53 1.53
C THR A 156 8.48 -10.99 2.73
N PHE A 157 7.89 -11.04 3.93
CA PHE A 157 8.57 -11.33 5.19
C PHE A 157 9.79 -10.44 5.45
N SER A 158 9.82 -9.23 4.89
CA SER A 158 10.98 -8.34 5.03
C SER A 158 11.19 -7.90 6.48
N TRP A 159 10.13 -7.93 7.30
CA TRP A 159 10.18 -7.67 8.74
C TRP A 159 11.00 -8.67 9.55
N MET A 160 11.23 -9.88 9.05
CA MET A 160 12.00 -10.92 9.74
C MET A 160 13.51 -10.85 9.44
N SER A 161 13.91 -10.09 8.41
CA SER A 161 15.31 -9.85 8.03
C SER A 161 16.29 -9.52 9.18
N PRO A 162 15.99 -8.61 10.13
CA PRO A 162 16.81 -8.36 11.34
C PRO A 162 17.12 -9.65 12.14
N LEU A 163 16.12 -10.47 12.44
CA LEU A 163 16.26 -11.69 13.23
C LEU A 163 17.09 -12.74 12.47
N LEU A 164 16.90 -12.82 11.15
CA LEU A 164 17.74 -13.67 10.29
C LEU A 164 19.20 -13.21 10.29
N ARG A 165 19.46 -11.90 10.28
CA ARG A 165 20.83 -11.35 10.37
C ARG A 165 21.45 -11.58 11.75
N LEU A 166 20.67 -11.52 12.82
CA LEU A 166 21.13 -11.85 14.16
C LEU A 166 21.53 -13.32 14.27
N GLY A 167 20.69 -14.22 13.76
CA GLY A 167 20.96 -15.67 13.73
C GLY A 167 22.22 -16.05 12.95
N GLN A 168 22.70 -15.19 12.04
CA GLN A 168 23.99 -15.37 11.36
C GLN A 168 25.19 -15.03 12.25
N ARG A 169 25.01 -14.19 13.28
CA ARG A 169 26.08 -13.70 14.15
C ARG A 169 26.13 -14.42 15.50
N LYS A 170 24.97 -14.79 16.05
CA LYS A 170 24.80 -15.36 17.39
C LYS A 170 23.70 -16.42 17.36
N GLN A 171 23.79 -17.42 18.24
CA GLN A 171 22.66 -18.32 18.49
C GLN A 171 21.54 -17.55 19.19
N ILE A 172 20.33 -17.58 18.61
CA ILE A 172 19.16 -16.84 19.08
C ILE A 172 18.70 -17.41 20.42
N SER A 173 18.59 -16.55 21.43
CA SER A 173 18.00 -16.86 22.74
C SER A 173 16.57 -16.32 22.85
N GLU A 174 15.83 -16.75 23.88
CA GLU A 174 14.46 -16.27 24.16
C GLU A 174 14.39 -14.74 24.33
N ASP A 175 15.42 -14.15 24.92
CA ASP A 175 15.52 -12.70 25.14
C ASP A 175 15.69 -11.88 23.83
N ASP A 176 16.10 -12.54 22.74
CA ASP A 176 16.35 -11.91 21.43
C ASP A 176 15.09 -11.87 20.54
N LEU A 177 14.01 -12.54 20.98
CA LEU A 177 12.76 -12.65 20.25
C LEU A 177 11.79 -11.51 20.59
N TRP A 178 10.94 -11.15 19.62
CA TRP A 178 9.84 -10.23 19.88
C TRP A 178 8.70 -10.93 20.61
N GLU A 179 7.89 -10.14 21.32
CA GLU A 179 6.67 -10.65 21.93
C GLU A 179 5.66 -11.11 20.88
N ALA A 180 4.81 -12.06 21.27
CA ALA A 180 3.70 -12.49 20.44
C ALA A 180 2.81 -11.27 20.11
N PRO A 181 2.40 -11.10 18.84
CA PRO A 181 1.49 -10.04 18.48
C PRO A 181 0.16 -10.17 19.23
N SER A 182 -0.44 -9.04 19.55
CA SER A 182 -1.62 -8.90 20.39
C SER A 182 -2.83 -9.70 19.90
N ASN A 183 -2.93 -9.93 18.58
CA ASN A 183 -4.00 -10.71 17.97
C ASN A 183 -3.89 -12.23 18.18
N ILE A 184 -2.70 -12.75 18.46
CA ILE A 184 -2.47 -14.18 18.74
C ILE A 184 -2.00 -14.42 20.18
N ALA A 185 -1.95 -13.37 20.99
CA ALA A 185 -1.63 -13.48 22.40
C ALA A 185 -2.67 -14.40 23.09
N PRO A 186 -2.24 -15.37 23.93
CA PRO A 186 -3.16 -16.32 24.56
C PRO A 186 -4.30 -15.66 25.32
N ALA A 187 -4.03 -14.53 25.98
CA ALA A 187 -5.06 -13.75 26.69
C ALA A 187 -6.19 -13.30 25.76
N ASN A 188 -5.85 -12.78 24.58
CA ASN A 188 -6.84 -12.26 23.63
C ASN A 188 -7.61 -13.40 22.94
N ILE A 189 -6.92 -14.50 22.61
CA ILE A 189 -7.58 -15.68 22.02
C ILE A 189 -8.58 -16.28 23.02
N THR A 190 -8.19 -16.42 24.29
CA THR A 190 -9.05 -17.00 25.33
C THR A 190 -10.28 -16.12 25.56
N GLU A 191 -10.11 -14.81 25.67
CA GLU A 191 -11.23 -13.85 25.81
C GLU A 191 -12.18 -13.91 24.61
N THR A 192 -11.63 -13.93 23.39
CA THR A 192 -12.44 -14.01 22.17
C THR A 192 -13.18 -15.35 22.07
N PHE A 193 -12.52 -16.45 22.47
CA PHE A 193 -13.13 -17.77 22.50
C PHE A 193 -14.26 -17.83 23.53
N ASP A 194 -14.03 -17.38 24.75
CA ASP A 194 -15.03 -17.39 25.84
C ASP A 194 -16.25 -16.54 25.48
N ALA A 195 -16.05 -15.36 24.87
CA ALA A 195 -17.15 -14.50 24.41
C ALA A 195 -18.01 -15.18 23.34
N ASN A 196 -17.39 -15.86 22.36
CA ASN A 196 -18.12 -16.59 21.33
C ASN A 196 -18.79 -17.85 21.90
N TRP A 197 -18.14 -18.53 22.85
CA TRP A 197 -18.71 -19.70 23.53
C TRP A 197 -19.96 -19.33 24.35
N GLN A 198 -19.90 -18.23 25.11
CA GLN A 198 -21.07 -17.73 25.84
C GLN A 198 -22.23 -17.37 24.90
N TYR A 199 -21.93 -16.74 23.76
CA TYR A 199 -22.94 -16.43 22.75
C TYR A 199 -23.68 -17.68 22.23
N GLU A 200 -22.95 -18.77 21.96
CA GLU A 200 -23.51 -20.05 21.49
C GLU A 200 -24.21 -20.85 22.60
N VAL A 201 -23.83 -20.66 23.87
CA VAL A 201 -24.54 -21.29 25.01
C VAL A 201 -25.86 -20.57 25.31
N ASP A 202 -25.92 -19.26 25.09
CA ASP A 202 -27.09 -18.43 25.38
C ASP A 202 -28.14 -18.40 24.25
N HIS A 203 -27.81 -18.86 23.03
CA HIS A 203 -28.72 -18.96 21.86
C HIS A 203 -29.07 -20.41 21.50
#